data_AF-E1QRK5-F1
#
_entry.id   AF-E1QRK5-F1
#
_cell.length_a   1.000
_cell.length_b   1.000
_cell.length_c   1.000
_cell.angle_alpha   90.00
_cell.angle_beta   90.00
_cell.angle_gamma   90.00
#
_symmetry.space_group_name_H-M   'P 1'
#
loop_
_entity.id
_entity.type
_entity.pdbx_description
1 polymer ?
#
loop_
_entity_poly.entity_id
_entity_poly.type
_entity_poly.pdbx_seq_one_letter_code
_entity_poly.pdbx_strand_id
1 'polypeptide(L)' 'MAELSSYMEKEYEVECDGQIVKLKPVKVWMLAPKGRRGVIIGLFKCPGGKVVRKAIGKAE' A
#
# COMPACT_ATOMS: atom_id res chain seq x y z
N MET A 1 10.64 1.87 -14.42
CA MET A 1 9.67 1.17 -13.57
C MET A 1 10.27 1.04 -12.19
N ALA A 2 9.67 1.67 -11.17
CA ALA A 2 10.05 1.35 -9.80
C ALA A 2 9.62 -0.10 -9.51
N GLU A 3 10.57 -0.94 -9.16
CA GLU A 3 10.32 -2.33 -8.78
C GLU A 3 9.33 -2.38 -7.61
N LEU A 4 8.31 -3.26 -7.68
CA LEU A 4 7.31 -3.41 -6.61
C LEU A 4 7.94 -3.76 -5.26
N SER A 5 9.11 -4.40 -5.27
CA SER A 5 9.92 -4.68 -4.08
C SER A 5 10.28 -3.42 -3.29
N SER A 6 10.61 -2.33 -3.98
CA SER A 6 10.96 -1.05 -3.33
C SER A 6 9.80 -0.45 -2.52
N TYR A 7 8.55 -0.76 -2.88
CA TYR A 7 7.38 -0.34 -2.12
C TYR A 7 7.14 -1.22 -0.90
N MET A 8 7.64 -2.46 -0.86
CA MET A 8 7.52 -3.35 0.30
C MET A 8 8.44 -2.95 1.47
N GLU A 9 9.59 -2.35 1.16
CA GLU A 9 10.59 -2.02 2.17
C GLU A 9 10.30 -0.71 2.92
N LYS A 10 9.46 0.14 2.33
CA LYS A 10 9.09 1.45 2.87
C LYS A 10 7.97 1.35 3.91
N GLU A 11 8.02 2.25 4.87
CA GLU A 11 6.92 2.45 5.82
C GLU A 11 5.96 3.51 5.31
N TYR A 12 4.68 3.28 5.54
CA TYR A 12 3.61 4.20 5.19
C TYR A 12 2.77 4.48 6.42
N GLU A 13 2.29 5.72 6.52
CA GLU A 13 1.26 6.07 7.47
C GLU A 13 -0.05 5.41 7.05
N VAL A 14 -0.63 4.60 7.92
CA VAL A 14 -1.87 3.87 7.69
C VAL A 14 -2.78 4.15 8.87
N GLU A 15 -4.04 4.47 8.57
CA GLU A 15 -5.05 4.61 9.60
C GLU A 15 -5.54 3.22 10.01
N CYS A 16 -5.33 2.89 11.28
CA CYS A 16 -5.77 1.66 11.92
C CYS A 16 -6.63 2.05 13.12
N ASP A 17 -7.93 1.73 13.08
CA ASP A 17 -8.88 1.97 14.17
C ASP A 17 -8.88 3.44 14.67
N GLY A 18 -8.78 4.40 13.75
CA GLY A 18 -8.75 5.83 14.04
C GLY A 18 -7.40 6.39 14.49
N GLN A 19 -6.35 5.57 14.50
CA GLN A 19 -4.97 6.00 14.80
C GLN A 19 -4.07 5.88 13.57
N ILE A 20 -3.22 6.87 13.36
CA ILE A 20 -2.21 6.83 12.29
C ILE A 20 -0.98 6.08 12.81
N VAL A 21 -0.66 4.95 12.18
CA VAL A 21 0.51 4.13 12.51
C VAL A 21 1.40 3.96 11.28
N LYS A 22 2.71 3.86 11.48
CA LYS A 22 3.67 3.57 10.41
C LYS A 22 3.82 2.06 10.27
N LEU A 23 3.50 1.53 9.10
CA LEU A 23 3.55 0.10 8.83
C LEU A 23 4.21 -0.16 7.48
N LYS A 24 4.90 -1.30 7.38
CA LYS A 24 5.31 -1.88 6.09
C LYS A 24 4.17 -2.72 5.51
N PRO A 25 3.96 -2.70 4.19
CA PRO A 25 2.94 -3.52 3.58
C PRO A 25 3.35 -5.00 3.59
N VAL A 26 2.38 -5.87 3.83
CA VAL A 26 2.50 -7.33 3.76
C VAL A 26 2.49 -7.81 2.30
N LYS A 27 1.80 -7.08 1.42
CA LYS A 27 1.76 -7.35 -0.01
C LYS A 27 1.57 -6.05 -0.77
N VAL A 28 2.20 -5.96 -1.95
CA VAL A 28 2.06 -4.83 -2.86
C VAL A 28 1.70 -5.35 -4.26
N TRP A 29 0.81 -4.65 -4.95
CA TRP A 29 0.49 -4.92 -6.35
C TRP A 29 0.05 -3.65 -7.07
N MET A 30 0.07 -3.70 -8.40
CA MET A 30 -0.45 -2.64 -9.27
C MET A 30 -1.91 -2.94 -9.64
N LEU A 31 -2.77 -1.93 -9.53
CA LEU A 31 -4.13 -1.92 -10.07
C LEU A 31 -4.16 -0.94 -11.26
N ALA A 32 -4.23 -1.47 -12.48
CA ALA A 32 -4.19 -0.68 -13.71
C ALA A 32 -5.42 -0.98 -14.60
N PRO A 33 -6.51 -0.20 -14.47
CA PRO A 33 -7.65 -0.29 -15.39
C PRO A 33 -7.25 0.15 -16.81
N LYS A 34 -7.81 -0.49 -17.84
CA LYS A 34 -7.56 -0.10 -19.24
C LYS A 34 -7.92 1.38 -19.44
N GLY A 35 -7.00 2.14 -20.04
CA GLY A 35 -7.19 3.57 -20.35
C GLY A 35 -7.08 4.51 -19.14
N ARG A 36 -6.68 4.03 -17.95
CA ARG A 36 -6.39 4.88 -16.78
C ARG A 36 -4.98 4.62 -16.26
N ARG A 37 -4.40 5.63 -15.60
CA ARG A 37 -3.12 5.47 -14.90
C ARG A 37 -3.27 4.44 -13.78
N GLY A 38 -2.30 3.55 -13.65
CA GLY A 38 -2.31 2.54 -12.60
C GLY A 38 -2.02 3.13 -11.23
N VAL A 39 -2.43 2.42 -10.18
CA VAL A 39 -2.14 2.77 -8.79
C VAL A 39 -1.45 1.58 -8.12
N ILE A 40 -0.45 1.86 -7.29
CA ILE A 40 0.20 0.85 -6.47
C ILE A 40 -0.57 0.75 -5.15
N ILE A 41 -1.05 -0.44 -4.82
CA ILE A 41 -1.80 -0.73 -3.61
C ILE A 41 -0.94 -1.55 -2.67
N GLY A 42 -0.86 -1.12 -1.41
CA GLY A 42 -0.29 -1.89 -0.30
C GLY A 42 -1.38 -2.48 0.58
N LEU A 43 -1.21 -3.73 0.98
CA LEU A 43 -1.98 -4.39 2.05
C LEU A 43 -1.19 -4.31 3.35
N PHE A 44 -1.82 -3.82 4.41
CA PHE A 44 -1.21 -3.64 5.73
C PHE A 44 -1.96 -4.45 6.77
N LYS A 45 -1.24 -4.98 7.75
CA LYS A 45 -1.82 -5.63 8.93
C LYS A 45 -1.68 -4.69 10.12
N CYS A 46 -2.81 -4.21 10.63
CA CYS A 46 -2.86 -3.36 11.81
C CYS A 46 -2.53 -4.16 13.08
N PRO A 47 -2.01 -3.52 14.15
CA PRO A 47 -1.74 -4.17 15.43
C PRO A 47 -2.98 -4.88 16.03
N GLY A 48 -4.18 -4.33 15.83
CA GLY A 48 -5.46 -4.93 16.24
C GLY A 48 -5.91 -6.13 15.39
N GLY A 49 -5.09 -6.62 14.46
CA GLY A 49 -5.36 -7.81 13.65
C GLY A 49 -6.16 -7.54 12.36
N LYS A 50 -6.80 -6.37 12.23
CA LYS A 50 -7.48 -5.94 11.00
C LYS A 50 -6.48 -5.74 9.87
N VAL A 51 -6.94 -5.89 8.63
CA VAL A 51 -6.15 -5.63 7.42
C VAL A 51 -6.74 -4.49 6.62
N VAL A 52 -5.88 -3.60 6.11
CA VAL A 52 -6.28 -2.40 5.39
C VAL A 52 -5.53 -2.33 4.06
N ARG A 53 -6.20 -1.87 3.01
CA ARG A 53 -5.57 -1.56 1.72
C ARG A 53 -5.46 -0.06 1.56
N LYS A 54 -4.28 0.42 1.16
CA LYS A 54 -4.03 1.85 0.91
C LYS A 54 -3.27 2.04 -0.41
N ALA A 55 -3.64 3.08 -1.15
CA ALA A 55 -2.86 3.51 -2.30
C ALA A 55 -1.54 4.16 -1.83
N ILE A 56 -0.42 3.63 -2.31
CA ILE A 56 0.93 4.02 -1.87
C ILE A 56 1.82 4.54 -3.00
N GLY A 57 1.29 4.57 -4.23
CA GLY A 57 2.01 5.09 -5.39
C GLY A 57 1.13 5.12 -6.63
N LYS A 58 1.65 5.73 -7.69
CA LYS A 58 1.06 5.71 -9.04
C LYS A 58 1.99 4.90 -9.93
N ALA A 59 1.42 4.05 -10.78
CA ALA A 59 2.17 3.43 -11.85
C ALA A 59 2.24 4.45 -12.99
N GLU A 60 3.44 4.99 -13.22
CA GLU A 60 3.76 5.80 -14.38
C GLU A 60 3.96 4.93 -15.63
#